data_AF-A0A957AWY0-F1
#
_entry.id   AF-A0A957AWY0-F1
#
_cell.length_a   1.000
_cell.length_b   1.000
_cell.length_c   1.000
_cell.angle_alpha   90.00
_cell.angle_beta   90.00
_cell.angle_gamma   90.00
#
_symmetry.space_group_name_H-M   'P 1'
#
loop_
_entity.id
_entity.type
_entity.pdbx_description
1 polymer ?
#
loop_
_entity_poly.entity_id
_entity_poly.type
_entity_poly.pdbx_seq_one_letter_code
_entity_poly.pdbx_strand_id
1 'polypeptide(L)'
;MSEPKYIERPPRIQPELPQETVEIPPPPGEDQEPNQSLIQIGLPLLTIVGYVLIAMFGQGRSLLFILPMGVSVVASVAYALYSRHQSSQNKGVKEAAYAEQLLELRREMSVSHDMQRRFYRHNYPEPAVALAIAAEASSRFHHTAVTHENGHLANRLWERRTGDADFGEVRLGLGSLPSTVVYQLTQGGSFDDPQMRDAMRLAEDSQFVGEVPITIPLRQPAPDEAGDEAELIARHSIGITGQDATAVYAFVRAVLAHYTVFQSPTDARLQVLGTVEARKNWRWVNSLPHTQRAQGGKPNETICFEDGRDREGDKERSKVYTFLKNLRNVLDERQLRLQDPDNNVDVTLPFLLVVVDMLADLPADSALRDLEMDPGISLLLQEGPRLGAAILFLAPEIGKVPSGCRSIIEVTVAQDEADLNQTRPFRIGFRYAEVGVNTPRYIGQADFIDDQEALERLARQLEPLQVRKSYGADLPNGVLMMDMLGVSTAEELRRLTLENWRTNRQPEHADWLKVALGMLSGGDVRRLKFSADADGVHGLIAGSTGSGKSELLMTMILGLALNYDPTIVNFVLVDFKGGAAFEPFRTRPHCVDSVTKLRGSAVERMFAAITAELNRR
;
A
#
# COMPACT_ATOMS: atom_id res chain seq x y z
N MET A 1 -31.08 4.91 -0.15
CA MET A 1 -29.61 4.89 0.01
C MET A 1 -29.23 6.17 0.73
N SER A 2 -28.40 6.09 1.76
CA SER A 2 -27.99 7.25 2.57
C SER A 2 -27.21 8.26 1.73
N GLU A 3 -27.34 9.55 2.05
CA GLU A 3 -26.49 10.60 1.45
C GLU A 3 -25.00 10.24 1.61
N PRO A 4 -24.16 10.46 0.59
CA PRO A 4 -22.74 10.15 0.64
C PRO A 4 -22.05 10.99 1.72
N LYS A 5 -21.37 10.32 2.65
CA LYS A 5 -20.63 10.96 3.74
C LYS A 5 -19.19 11.16 3.32
N TYR A 6 -18.76 12.40 3.22
CA TYR A 6 -17.41 12.71 2.75
C TYR A 6 -16.39 12.69 3.88
N ILE A 7 -15.26 12.04 3.62
CA ILE A 7 -14.11 12.01 4.50
C ILE A 7 -13.03 12.95 3.98
N GLU A 8 -12.60 13.86 4.84
CA GLU A 8 -11.38 14.63 4.67
C GLU A 8 -10.20 13.81 5.19
N ARG A 9 -9.12 13.80 4.40
CA ARG A 9 -7.90 13.07 4.71
C ARG A 9 -6.84 14.12 5.08
N PRO A 10 -6.58 14.39 6.38
CA PRO A 10 -5.59 15.37 6.80
C PRO A 10 -4.15 14.93 6.45
N PRO A 11 -3.16 15.84 6.55
CA PRO A 11 -1.75 15.46 6.50
C PRO A 11 -1.42 14.41 7.57
N ARG A 12 -0.64 13.41 7.17
CA ARG A 12 -0.25 12.29 8.02
C ARG A 12 1.02 12.65 8.79
N ILE A 13 1.04 12.32 10.08
CA ILE A 13 2.23 12.49 10.95
C ILE A 13 2.68 11.09 11.36
N GLN A 14 3.88 10.69 10.92
CA GLN A 14 4.48 9.41 11.28
C GLN A 14 5.45 9.59 12.46
N PRO A 15 5.58 8.58 13.33
CA PRO A 15 6.69 8.52 14.27
C PRO A 15 8.03 8.47 13.53
N GLU A 16 9.10 8.84 14.21
CA GLU A 16 10.46 8.74 13.68
C GLU A 16 10.95 7.28 13.70
N LEU A 17 11.66 6.88 12.64
CA LEU A 17 12.33 5.58 12.54
C LEU A 17 13.84 5.81 12.63
N PRO A 18 14.50 5.46 13.75
CA PRO A 18 15.93 5.69 13.89
C PRO A 18 16.73 4.80 12.92
N GLN A 19 17.77 5.35 12.30
CA GLN A 19 18.68 4.62 11.42
C GLN A 19 20.12 4.98 11.79
N GLU A 20 20.88 4.02 12.33
CA GLU A 20 22.23 4.28 12.82
C GLU A 20 23.08 3.01 12.84
N THR A 21 24.38 3.14 12.63
CA THR A 21 25.35 2.06 12.89
C THR A 21 26.25 2.48 14.04
N VAL A 22 26.16 1.77 15.17
CA VAL A 22 26.90 2.11 16.39
C VAL A 22 28.10 1.18 16.54
N GLU A 23 29.29 1.75 16.71
CA GLU A 23 30.51 0.97 16.92
C GLU A 23 30.66 0.57 18.40
N ILE A 24 30.81 -0.73 18.66
CA ILE A 24 31.16 -1.25 19.98
C ILE A 24 32.69 -1.19 20.12
N PRO A 25 33.23 -0.48 21.12
CA PRO A 25 34.67 -0.42 21.33
C PRO A 25 35.22 -1.78 21.77
N PRO A 26 36.48 -2.11 21.45
CA PRO A 26 37.09 -3.36 21.89
C PRO A 26 37.30 -3.33 23.42
N PRO A 27 37.26 -4.49 24.10
CA PRO A 27 37.55 -4.57 25.52
C PRO A 27 38.98 -4.07 25.80
N PRO A 28 39.23 -3.51 27.01
CA PRO A 28 40.55 -3.05 27.38
C PRO A 28 41.54 -4.22 27.31
N GLY A 29 42.47 -4.18 26.35
CA GLY A 29 43.50 -5.19 26.22
C GLY A 29 44.42 -5.24 27.44
N GLU A 30 45.16 -6.34 27.61
CA GLU A 30 46.29 -6.35 28.53
C GLU A 30 47.32 -5.33 28.03
N ASP A 31 47.35 -4.16 28.66
CA ASP A 31 48.40 -3.18 28.46
C ASP A 31 49.74 -3.85 28.81
N GLN A 32 50.42 -4.42 27.81
CA GLN A 32 51.84 -4.67 27.90
C GLN A 32 52.51 -3.30 27.81
N GLU A 33 52.50 -2.53 28.91
CA GLU A 33 53.27 -1.29 28.97
C GLU A 33 54.75 -1.63 28.73
N PRO A 34 55.34 -1.28 27.57
CA PRO A 34 56.67 -1.75 27.19
C PRO A 34 57.76 -1.22 28.14
N ASN A 35 57.47 -0.11 28.83
CA ASN A 35 58.38 0.56 29.76
C ASN A 35 58.45 -0.08 31.16
N GLN A 36 57.44 -0.87 31.59
CA GLN A 36 57.52 -1.55 32.89
C GLN A 36 58.56 -2.66 32.90
N SER A 37 58.72 -3.39 31.78
CA SER A 37 59.74 -4.45 31.66
C SER A 37 61.16 -3.88 31.66
N LEU A 38 61.37 -2.74 31.01
CA LEU A 38 62.67 -2.05 30.94
C LEU A 38 63.14 -1.52 32.30
N ILE A 39 62.23 -1.00 33.13
CA ILE A 39 62.57 -0.54 34.49
C ILE A 39 62.83 -1.73 35.43
N GLN A 40 62.03 -2.80 35.32
CA GLN A 40 62.20 -4.03 36.11
C GLN A 40 63.50 -4.79 35.76
N ILE A 41 63.93 -4.76 34.50
CA ILE A 41 65.20 -5.37 34.05
C ILE A 41 66.38 -4.41 34.24
N GLY A 42 66.17 -3.10 34.06
CA GLY A 42 67.21 -2.08 34.05
C GLY A 42 67.79 -1.74 35.42
N LEU A 43 66.97 -1.67 36.47
CA LEU A 43 67.44 -1.32 37.83
C LEU A 43 68.48 -2.32 38.38
N PRO A 44 68.25 -3.65 38.33
CA PRO A 44 69.23 -4.64 38.76
C PRO A 44 70.51 -4.56 37.93
N LEU A 45 70.40 -4.39 36.61
CA LEU A 45 71.55 -4.31 35.71
C LEU A 45 72.42 -3.07 35.99
N LEU A 46 71.80 -1.91 36.22
CA LEU A 46 72.48 -0.65 36.59
C LEU A 46 73.25 -0.78 37.91
N THR A 47 72.66 -1.45 38.89
CA THR A 47 73.32 -1.68 40.19
C THR A 47 74.49 -2.67 40.10
N ILE A 48 74.38 -3.70 39.25
CA ILE A 48 75.48 -4.65 38.98
C ILE A 48 76.64 -3.93 38.26
N VAL A 49 76.36 -3.14 37.23
CA VAL A 49 77.38 -2.38 36.48
C VAL A 49 78.04 -1.31 37.37
N GLY A 50 77.25 -0.60 38.17
CA GLY A 50 77.76 0.38 39.15
C GLY A 50 78.68 -0.26 40.19
N TYR A 51 78.34 -1.47 40.67
CA TYR A 51 79.20 -2.23 41.59
C TYR A 51 80.52 -2.66 40.94
N VAL A 52 80.50 -3.17 39.71
CA VAL A 52 81.71 -3.56 38.98
C VAL A 52 82.65 -2.37 38.76
N LEU A 53 82.11 -1.20 38.42
CA LEU A 53 82.90 0.03 38.26
C LEU A 53 83.54 0.49 39.57
N ILE A 54 82.78 0.50 40.68
CA ILE A 54 83.31 0.89 42.00
C ILE A 54 84.36 -0.11 42.51
N ALA A 55 84.17 -1.41 42.25
CA ALA A 55 85.13 -2.46 42.59
C ALA A 55 86.42 -2.39 41.77
N MET A 56 86.40 -1.86 40.54
CA MET A 56 87.59 -1.67 39.71
C MET A 56 88.44 -0.46 40.13
N PHE A 57 87.85 0.59 40.71
CA PHE A 57 88.55 1.83 41.08
C PHE A 57 88.83 2.01 42.59
N GLY A 58 88.24 1.19 43.47
CA GLY A 58 88.36 1.34 44.94
C GLY A 58 89.40 0.40 45.60
N GLN A 59 90.45 0.98 46.20
CA GLN A 59 91.34 0.27 47.14
C GLN A 59 90.65 0.10 48.51
N GLY A 60 89.85 -0.96 48.66
CA GLY A 60 89.32 -1.36 49.97
C GLY A 60 88.12 -2.30 49.89
N ARG A 61 88.32 -3.57 50.26
CA ARG A 61 87.25 -4.59 50.40
C ARG A 61 86.41 -4.31 51.66
N SER A 62 85.64 -3.23 51.68
CA SER A 62 84.71 -2.95 52.78
C SER A 62 83.40 -3.72 52.57
N LEU A 63 82.98 -4.50 53.57
CA LEU A 63 81.68 -5.19 53.61
C LEU A 63 80.47 -4.22 53.49
N LEU A 64 80.70 -2.93 53.74
CA LEU A 64 79.71 -1.86 53.66
C LEU A 64 79.19 -1.62 52.22
N PHE A 65 79.90 -2.08 51.19
CA PHE A 65 79.47 -1.96 49.79
C PHE A 65 78.44 -3.02 49.35
N ILE A 66 78.10 -4.01 50.20
CA ILE A 66 77.04 -5.00 49.94
C ILE A 66 75.64 -4.45 50.30
N LEU A 67 75.57 -3.49 51.23
CA LEU A 67 74.32 -2.86 51.69
C LEU A 67 73.48 -2.24 50.55
N PRO A 68 74.05 -1.43 49.62
CA PRO A 68 73.30 -0.85 48.51
C PRO A 68 72.68 -1.89 47.59
N MET A 69 73.36 -3.02 47.37
CA MET A 69 72.87 -4.12 46.54
C MET A 69 71.66 -4.79 47.19
N GLY A 70 71.75 -5.11 48.49
CA GLY A 70 70.63 -5.67 49.26
C GLY A 70 69.41 -4.75 49.27
N VAL A 71 69.61 -3.44 49.45
CA VAL A 71 68.54 -2.44 49.42
C VAL A 71 67.90 -2.34 48.03
N SER A 72 68.68 -2.39 46.95
CA SER A 72 68.15 -2.29 45.57
C SER A 72 67.33 -3.51 45.16
N VAL A 73 67.74 -4.72 45.55
CA VAL A 73 67.00 -5.95 45.25
C VAL A 73 65.68 -5.96 46.01
N VAL A 74 65.71 -5.60 47.30
CA VAL A 74 64.50 -5.48 48.12
C VAL A 74 63.56 -4.40 47.58
N ALA A 75 64.09 -3.24 47.18
CA ALA A 75 63.30 -2.16 46.59
C ALA A 75 62.68 -2.58 45.24
N SER A 76 63.40 -3.34 44.41
CA SER A 76 62.91 -3.83 43.12
C SER A 76 61.80 -4.87 43.30
N VAL A 77 61.96 -5.80 44.25
CA VAL A 77 60.93 -6.79 44.58
C VAL A 77 59.70 -6.10 45.20
N ALA A 78 59.89 -5.13 46.10
CA ALA A 78 58.81 -4.35 46.67
C ALA A 78 58.05 -3.55 45.61
N TYR A 79 58.76 -2.92 44.66
CA TYR A 79 58.15 -2.22 43.53
C TYR A 79 57.42 -3.18 42.57
N ALA A 80 57.95 -4.37 42.30
CA ALA A 80 57.29 -5.38 41.47
C ALA A 80 56.00 -5.90 42.12
N LEU A 81 56.00 -6.11 43.45
CA LEU A 81 54.79 -6.50 44.19
C LEU A 81 53.77 -5.35 44.25
N TYR A 82 54.22 -4.11 44.48
CA TYR A 82 53.38 -2.92 44.49
C TYR A 82 52.75 -2.67 43.11
N SER A 83 53.55 -2.69 42.04
CA SER A 83 53.07 -2.52 40.66
C SER A 83 52.13 -3.64 40.22
N ARG A 84 52.37 -4.90 40.61
CA ARG A 84 51.39 -6.00 40.38
C ARG A 84 50.07 -5.77 41.11
N HIS A 85 50.13 -5.32 42.36
CA HIS A 85 48.92 -5.03 43.13
C HIS A 85 48.14 -3.86 42.52
N GLN A 86 48.83 -2.80 42.12
CA GLN A 86 48.23 -1.62 41.48
C GLN A 86 47.72 -1.92 40.06
N SER A 87 48.43 -2.71 39.27
CA SER A 87 47.99 -3.18 37.95
C SER A 87 46.73 -4.04 38.04
N SER A 88 46.64 -4.91 39.05
CA SER A 88 45.43 -5.70 39.30
C SER A 88 44.22 -4.81 39.64
N GLN A 89 44.40 -3.81 40.51
CA GLN A 89 43.34 -2.84 40.80
C GLN A 89 42.93 -2.03 39.57
N ASN A 90 43.91 -1.51 38.81
CA ASN A 90 43.64 -0.74 37.60
C ASN A 90 42.95 -1.59 36.52
N LYS A 91 43.28 -2.88 36.40
CA LYS A 91 42.61 -3.82 35.50
C LYS A 91 41.13 -3.99 35.90
N GLY A 92 40.85 -4.23 37.18
CA GLY A 92 39.47 -4.34 37.67
C GLY A 92 38.64 -3.06 37.45
N VAL A 93 39.25 -1.88 37.60
CA VAL A 93 38.57 -0.60 37.31
C VAL A 93 38.26 -0.45 35.82
N LYS A 94 39.20 -0.81 34.93
CA LYS A 94 38.98 -0.78 33.47
C LYS A 94 37.91 -1.77 33.04
N GLU A 95 37.94 -2.98 33.58
CA GLU A 95 36.94 -4.02 33.33
C GLU A 95 35.54 -3.57 33.78
N ALA A 96 35.44 -2.96 34.97
CA ALA A 96 34.17 -2.44 35.49
C ALA A 96 33.64 -1.27 34.65
N ALA A 97 34.50 -0.34 34.25
CA ALA A 97 34.12 0.78 33.39
C ALA A 97 33.63 0.30 32.01
N TYR A 98 34.28 -0.71 31.43
CA TYR A 98 33.84 -1.31 30.17
C TYR A 98 32.49 -2.03 30.31
N ALA A 99 32.28 -2.75 31.42
CA ALA A 99 31.00 -3.37 31.71
C ALA A 99 29.87 -2.33 31.86
N GLU A 100 30.13 -1.20 32.53
CA GLU A 100 29.19 -0.08 32.63
C GLU A 100 28.88 0.52 31.25
N GLN A 101 29.89 0.69 30.40
CA GLN A 101 29.72 1.17 29.03
C GLN A 101 28.85 0.22 28.19
N LEU A 102 29.08 -1.09 28.26
CA LEU A 102 28.24 -2.09 27.58
C LEU A 102 26.79 -2.07 28.08
N LEU A 103 26.57 -1.79 29.37
CA LEU A 103 25.22 -1.64 29.92
C LEU A 103 24.51 -0.40 29.37
N GLU A 104 25.19 0.74 29.24
CA GLU A 104 24.58 1.94 28.63
C GLU A 104 24.27 1.71 27.15
N LEU A 105 25.18 1.10 26.38
CA LEU A 105 24.91 0.72 24.98
C LEU A 105 23.71 -0.22 24.85
N ARG A 106 23.55 -1.18 25.77
CA ARG A 106 22.37 -2.05 25.81
C ARG A 106 21.09 -1.27 26.11
N ARG A 107 21.16 -0.25 26.96
CA ARG A 107 20.02 0.63 27.28
C ARG A 107 19.61 1.45 26.07
N GLU A 108 20.57 2.04 25.37
CA GLU A 108 20.37 2.80 24.13
C GLU A 108 19.80 1.92 23.01
N MET A 109 20.31 0.68 22.87
CA MET A 109 19.78 -0.31 21.96
C MET A 109 18.31 -0.65 22.26
N SER A 110 17.96 -0.90 23.53
CA SER A 110 16.58 -1.16 23.93
C SER A 110 15.66 0.02 23.62
N VAL A 111 16.10 1.24 23.88
CA VAL A 111 15.35 2.46 23.57
C VAL A 111 15.13 2.61 22.06
N SER A 112 16.15 2.32 21.26
CA SER A 112 16.07 2.35 19.80
C SER A 112 15.12 1.28 19.25
N HIS A 113 15.19 0.05 19.77
CA HIS A 113 14.26 -1.02 19.44
C HIS A 113 12.80 -0.67 19.82
N ASP A 114 12.58 -0.01 20.95
CA ASP A 114 11.25 0.45 21.35
C ASP A 114 10.72 1.57 20.44
N MET A 115 11.58 2.47 19.98
CA MET A 115 11.21 3.47 18.96
C MET A 115 10.82 2.81 17.63
N GLN A 116 11.59 1.84 17.16
CA GLN A 116 11.24 1.05 15.97
C GLN A 116 9.90 0.32 16.15
N ARG A 117 9.67 -0.35 17.29
CA ARG A 117 8.39 -1.00 17.59
C ARG A 117 7.23 -0.02 17.59
N ARG A 118 7.40 1.17 18.16
CA ARG A 118 6.38 2.23 18.13
C ARG A 118 6.08 2.68 16.71
N PHE A 119 7.09 2.87 15.88
CA PHE A 119 6.94 3.20 14.46
C PHE A 119 6.09 2.13 13.74
N TYR A 120 6.51 0.87 13.80
CA TYR A 120 5.82 -0.21 13.10
C TYR A 120 4.41 -0.45 13.64
N ARG A 121 4.21 -0.49 14.96
CA ARG A 121 2.87 -0.66 15.57
C ARG A 121 1.94 0.52 15.29
N HIS A 122 2.48 1.72 15.13
CA HIS A 122 1.68 2.89 14.74
C HIS A 122 1.23 2.76 13.28
N ASN A 123 2.14 2.51 12.34
CA ASN A 123 1.85 2.49 10.90
C ASN A 123 1.11 1.22 10.44
N TYR A 124 1.32 0.10 11.13
CA TYR A 124 0.71 -1.18 10.85
C TYR A 124 0.12 -1.72 12.15
N PRO A 125 -0.99 -1.15 12.64
CA PRO A 125 -1.56 -1.57 13.92
C PRO A 125 -2.25 -2.94 13.80
N GLU A 126 -2.54 -3.56 14.94
CA GLU A 126 -3.22 -4.85 14.98
C GLU A 126 -4.63 -4.78 14.36
N PRO A 127 -5.17 -5.90 13.84
CA PRO A 127 -6.48 -5.89 13.19
C PRO A 127 -7.60 -5.30 14.06
N ALA A 128 -7.58 -5.55 15.38
CA ALA A 128 -8.55 -4.97 16.31
C ALA A 128 -8.53 -3.43 16.33
N VAL A 129 -7.33 -2.84 16.28
CA VAL A 129 -7.15 -1.38 16.23
C VAL A 129 -7.58 -0.83 14.87
N ALA A 130 -7.28 -1.55 13.77
CA ALA A 130 -7.74 -1.16 12.44
C ALA A 130 -9.28 -1.13 12.34
N LEU A 131 -9.97 -2.13 12.91
CA LEU A 131 -11.44 -2.14 13.00
C LEU A 131 -11.98 -0.99 13.85
N ALA A 132 -11.30 -0.64 14.95
CA ALA A 132 -11.68 0.49 15.80
C ALA A 132 -11.57 1.83 15.07
N ILE A 133 -10.52 2.03 14.26
CA ILE A 133 -10.34 3.23 13.42
C ILE A 133 -11.53 3.42 12.46
N ALA A 134 -11.96 2.35 11.79
CA ALA A 134 -13.12 2.40 10.90
C ALA A 134 -14.44 2.69 11.63
N ALA A 135 -14.62 2.09 12.82
CA ALA A 135 -15.78 2.33 13.65
C ALA A 135 -15.87 3.79 14.13
N GLU A 136 -14.74 4.37 14.54
CA GLU A 136 -14.64 5.77 14.96
C GLU A 136 -14.94 6.73 13.79
N ALA A 137 -14.39 6.47 12.61
CA ALA A 137 -14.65 7.29 11.43
C ALA A 137 -16.15 7.31 11.06
N SER A 138 -16.85 6.17 11.21
CA SER A 138 -18.29 6.07 10.93
C SER A 138 -19.17 6.74 12.01
N SER A 139 -18.77 6.66 13.29
CA SER A 139 -19.56 7.19 14.42
C SER A 139 -19.58 8.71 14.51
N ARG A 140 -18.51 9.39 14.04
CA ARG A 140 -18.43 10.87 13.97
C ARG A 140 -19.56 11.51 13.18
N PHE A 141 -20.16 10.79 12.23
CA PHE A 141 -21.29 11.27 11.44
C PHE A 141 -22.67 10.96 12.06
N HIS A 142 -22.72 10.28 13.20
CA HIS A 142 -23.97 9.88 13.89
C HIS A 142 -24.17 10.62 15.22
N HIS A 143 -23.14 11.21 15.81
CA HIS A 143 -23.24 12.02 17.02
C HIS A 143 -23.04 13.51 16.72
N THR A 144 -23.97 14.36 17.17
CA THR A 144 -23.72 15.78 17.48
C THR A 144 -22.38 15.87 18.19
N ALA A 145 -21.44 16.63 17.61
CA ALA A 145 -20.08 16.80 18.06
C ALA A 145 -19.99 16.96 19.60
N VAL A 146 -19.81 15.84 20.31
CA VAL A 146 -19.26 15.86 21.65
C VAL A 146 -17.76 15.90 21.42
N THR A 147 -17.21 17.08 21.58
CA THR A 147 -15.77 17.29 21.74
C THR A 147 -15.28 16.40 22.87
N HIS A 148 -14.76 15.22 22.52
CA HIS A 148 -13.88 14.52 23.44
C HIS A 148 -12.72 15.46 23.75
N GLU A 149 -12.45 15.68 25.05
CA GLU A 149 -11.44 16.59 25.60
C GLU A 149 -9.99 16.31 25.13
N ASN A 150 -9.79 15.30 24.30
CA ASN A 150 -8.55 15.01 23.59
C ASN A 150 -8.72 15.36 22.10
N GLY A 151 -8.68 16.65 21.78
CA GLY A 151 -8.94 17.24 20.46
C GLY A 151 -8.01 16.87 19.30
N HIS A 152 -7.28 15.74 19.34
CA HIS A 152 -6.31 15.37 18.30
C HIS A 152 -6.16 13.86 18.09
N LEU A 153 -7.25 13.11 17.86
CA LEU A 153 -7.14 11.91 17.04
C LEU A 153 -7.52 12.30 15.61
N ALA A 154 -6.51 12.68 14.83
CA ALA A 154 -6.63 12.85 13.38
C ALA A 154 -7.32 11.59 12.82
N ASN A 155 -8.28 11.77 11.92
CA ASN A 155 -8.94 10.65 11.28
C ASN A 155 -7.90 9.82 10.50
N ARG A 156 -7.59 8.62 11.01
CA ARG A 156 -6.59 7.71 10.44
C ARG A 156 -7.14 6.80 9.34
N LEU A 157 -8.47 6.85 9.10
CA LEU A 157 -9.08 6.10 8.02
C LEU A 157 -8.59 6.64 6.67
N TRP A 158 -8.09 5.75 5.82
CA TRP A 158 -7.52 6.08 4.50
C TRP A 158 -6.37 7.09 4.54
N GLU A 159 -5.54 7.06 5.60
CA GLU A 159 -4.44 8.01 5.79
C GLU A 159 -3.30 7.86 4.77
N ARG A 160 -3.06 6.65 4.24
CA ARG A 160 -1.95 6.36 3.31
C ARG A 160 -2.18 6.96 1.93
N ARG A 161 -1.17 7.63 1.38
CA ARG A 161 -1.23 8.32 0.07
C ARG A 161 -0.52 7.53 -1.01
N THR A 162 -0.88 7.78 -2.26
CA THR A 162 -0.28 7.11 -3.43
C THR A 162 1.22 7.37 -3.59
N GLY A 163 1.76 8.42 -2.97
CA GLY A 163 3.20 8.70 -2.90
C GLY A 163 3.90 8.21 -1.63
N ASP A 164 3.17 7.70 -0.62
CA ASP A 164 3.81 7.20 0.61
C ASP A 164 4.49 5.85 0.31
N ALA A 165 5.65 5.60 0.94
CA ALA A 165 6.38 4.34 0.79
C ALA A 165 5.59 3.09 1.24
N ASP A 166 4.67 3.25 2.20
CA ASP A 166 3.84 2.17 2.73
C ASP A 166 2.49 1.99 2.01
N PHE A 167 2.30 2.68 0.88
CA PHE A 167 1.14 2.51 0.02
C PHE A 167 1.19 1.16 -0.71
N GLY A 168 0.11 0.39 -0.61
CA GLY A 168 0.09 -0.98 -1.14
C GLY A 168 0.79 -2.01 -0.25
N GLU A 169 1.24 -1.65 0.97
CA GLU A 169 1.79 -2.64 1.91
C GLU A 169 0.72 -3.39 2.68
N VAL A 170 0.92 -4.69 2.82
CA VAL A 170 0.06 -5.61 3.54
C VAL A 170 0.76 -6.15 4.78
N ARG A 171 0.13 -6.03 5.94
CA ARG A 171 0.58 -6.62 7.21
C ARG A 171 0.17 -8.10 7.28
N LEU A 172 1.11 -8.98 7.59
CA LEU A 172 0.86 -10.41 7.78
C LEU A 172 0.65 -10.79 9.25
N GLY A 173 1.37 -10.16 10.16
CA GLY A 173 1.36 -10.52 11.57
C GLY A 173 2.60 -10.04 12.30
N LEU A 174 2.85 -10.56 13.50
CA LEU A 174 4.01 -10.21 14.31
C LEU A 174 5.16 -11.19 14.10
N GLY A 175 6.38 -10.68 14.00
CA GLY A 175 7.59 -11.49 14.02
C GLY A 175 8.82 -10.64 14.25
N SER A 176 9.92 -11.00 13.60
CA SER A 176 11.20 -10.30 13.73
C SER A 176 11.67 -9.77 12.38
N LEU A 177 12.08 -8.50 12.35
CA LEU A 177 12.68 -7.85 11.19
C LEU A 177 14.13 -7.44 11.51
N PRO A 178 15.00 -7.31 10.49
CA PRO A 178 16.30 -6.68 10.66
C PRO A 178 16.14 -5.29 11.29
N SER A 179 16.91 -5.00 12.33
CA SER A 179 16.92 -3.69 12.98
C SER A 179 17.50 -2.64 12.05
N THR A 180 16.95 -1.43 12.10
CA THR A 180 17.53 -0.26 11.43
C THR A 180 18.70 0.37 12.19
N VAL A 181 18.88 -0.01 13.47
CA VAL A 181 20.00 0.39 14.32
C VAL A 181 20.84 -0.82 14.63
N VAL A 182 22.04 -0.90 14.07
CA VAL A 182 22.91 -2.08 14.16
C VAL A 182 24.19 -1.75 14.90
N TYR A 183 24.55 -2.59 15.86
CA TYR A 183 25.78 -2.44 16.64
C TYR A 183 26.85 -3.34 16.06
N GLN A 184 27.98 -2.77 15.66
CA GLN A 184 29.10 -3.48 15.03
C GLN A 184 30.32 -3.53 15.93
N LEU A 185 30.95 -4.69 16.02
CA LEU A 185 32.19 -4.85 16.76
C LEU A 185 33.35 -4.23 16.00
N THR A 186 34.10 -3.37 16.67
CA THR A 186 35.39 -2.92 16.17
C THR A 186 36.38 -4.10 16.19
N GLN A 187 37.16 -4.29 15.12
CA GLN A 187 38.13 -5.39 15.07
C GLN A 187 39.21 -5.24 16.16
N GLY A 188 39.31 -6.23 17.06
CA GLY A 188 40.38 -6.32 18.04
C GLY A 188 39.96 -7.02 19.33
N GLY A 189 40.77 -7.96 19.83
CA GLY A 189 40.55 -8.68 21.09
C GLY A 189 40.57 -10.20 20.95
N SER A 190 40.75 -10.90 22.07
CA SER A 190 40.71 -12.37 22.12
C SER A 190 39.27 -12.86 22.33
N PHE A 191 38.85 -13.88 21.57
CA PHE A 191 37.52 -14.51 21.69
C PHE A 191 37.30 -15.23 23.03
N ASP A 192 38.35 -15.44 23.82
CA ASP A 192 38.28 -16.11 25.12
C ASP A 192 37.91 -15.17 26.27
N ASP A 193 37.91 -13.85 26.06
CA ASP A 193 37.54 -12.87 27.07
C ASP A 193 36.00 -12.86 27.31
N PRO A 194 35.51 -13.03 28.55
CA PRO A 194 34.10 -12.86 28.89
C PRO A 194 33.50 -11.53 28.39
N GLN A 195 34.26 -10.44 28.46
CA GLN A 195 33.79 -9.11 28.06
C GLN A 195 33.60 -8.99 26.54
N MET A 196 34.46 -9.66 25.77
CA MET A 196 34.31 -9.75 24.32
C MET A 196 33.06 -10.55 23.94
N ARG A 197 32.75 -11.64 24.67
CA ARG A 197 31.54 -12.43 24.43
C ARG A 197 30.26 -11.65 24.70
N ASP A 198 30.25 -10.81 25.74
CA ASP A 198 29.09 -9.96 26.03
C ASP A 198 28.91 -8.84 25.00
N ALA A 199 30.01 -8.27 24.49
CA ALA A 199 29.98 -7.35 23.35
C ALA A 199 29.48 -8.03 22.07
N MET A 200 29.88 -9.29 21.81
CA MET A 200 29.38 -10.07 20.68
C MET A 200 27.89 -10.34 20.77
N ARG A 201 27.39 -10.72 21.94
CA ARG A 201 25.95 -10.89 22.17
C ARG A 201 25.19 -9.59 21.93
N LEU A 202 25.72 -8.45 22.39
CA LEU A 202 25.10 -7.15 22.13
C LEU A 202 25.00 -6.87 20.62
N ALA A 203 26.06 -7.15 19.87
CA ALA A 203 26.07 -7.00 18.40
C ALA A 203 25.03 -7.94 17.74
N GLU A 204 24.97 -9.21 18.15
CA GLU A 204 23.98 -10.19 17.66
C GLU A 204 22.54 -9.79 17.99
N ASP A 205 22.27 -9.40 19.24
CA ASP A 205 20.95 -8.96 19.71
C ASP A 205 20.46 -7.70 18.97
N SER A 206 21.38 -6.85 18.50
CA SER A 206 21.05 -5.65 17.74
C SER A 206 20.62 -5.94 16.29
N GLN A 207 20.89 -7.12 15.75
CA GLN A 207 20.62 -7.40 14.33
C GLN A 207 19.13 -7.49 14.02
N PHE A 208 18.30 -7.89 14.98
CA PHE A 208 16.88 -8.12 14.78
C PHE A 208 16.05 -7.48 15.88
N VAL A 209 14.96 -6.82 15.48
CA VAL A 209 13.95 -6.35 16.41
C VAL A 209 12.75 -7.31 16.37
N GLY A 210 12.40 -7.87 17.54
CA GLY A 210 11.26 -8.76 17.69
C GLY A 210 9.95 -8.03 18.03
N GLU A 211 8.84 -8.74 17.87
CA GLU A 211 7.46 -8.28 18.10
C GLU A 211 7.04 -7.08 17.23
N VAL A 212 7.53 -7.07 15.99
CA VAL A 212 7.19 -6.06 14.99
C VAL A 212 6.28 -6.64 13.91
N PRO A 213 5.32 -5.83 13.41
CA PRO A 213 4.53 -6.17 12.23
C PRO A 213 5.42 -6.48 11.02
N ILE A 214 5.29 -7.68 10.46
CA ILE A 214 5.90 -8.05 9.18
C ILE A 214 4.96 -7.60 8.07
N THR A 215 5.49 -6.83 7.13
CA THR A 215 4.74 -6.27 6.00
C THR A 215 5.34 -6.69 4.68
N ILE A 216 4.49 -6.77 3.66
CA ILE A 216 4.87 -7.12 2.30
C ILE A 216 4.37 -6.02 1.34
N PRO A 217 5.26 -5.40 0.56
CA PRO A 217 4.89 -4.40 -0.43
C PRO A 217 4.31 -5.05 -1.68
N LEU A 218 3.06 -4.71 -2.03
CA LEU A 218 2.42 -5.19 -3.26
C LEU A 218 2.65 -4.27 -4.46
N ARG A 219 2.98 -3.00 -4.22
CA ARG A 219 3.26 -1.98 -5.23
C ARG A 219 4.67 -1.46 -5.05
N GLN A 220 5.33 -1.06 -6.14
CA GLN A 220 6.58 -0.32 -6.04
C GLN A 220 6.27 1.06 -5.45
N PRO A 221 7.06 1.53 -4.47
CA PRO A 221 6.94 2.91 -4.01
C PRO A 221 7.19 3.86 -5.19
N ALA A 222 6.57 5.05 -5.14
CA ALA A 222 6.89 6.09 -6.11
C ALA A 222 8.38 6.44 -5.98
N PRO A 223 9.10 6.69 -7.09
CA PRO A 223 10.48 7.11 -7.01
C PRO A 223 10.57 8.41 -6.18
N ASP A 224 11.40 8.40 -5.13
CA ASP A 224 11.64 9.58 -4.31
C ASP A 224 12.32 10.69 -5.13
N GLU A 225 12.09 11.95 -4.78
CA GLU A 225 12.71 13.13 -5.44
C GLU A 225 14.26 13.07 -5.42
N ALA A 226 14.85 12.26 -4.54
CA ALA A 226 16.29 12.04 -4.43
C ALA A 226 16.87 11.07 -5.47
N GLY A 227 16.03 10.35 -6.23
CA GLY A 227 16.50 9.44 -7.29
C GLY A 227 17.23 8.18 -6.80
N ASP A 228 17.26 7.93 -5.49
CA ASP A 228 17.72 6.66 -4.96
C ASP A 228 16.62 5.61 -5.21
N GLU A 229 16.84 4.76 -6.21
CA GLU A 229 16.07 3.53 -6.41
C GLU A 229 16.32 2.62 -5.20
N ALA A 230 15.57 2.81 -4.11
CA ALA A 230 15.49 1.80 -3.08
C ALA A 230 15.08 0.48 -3.78
N GLU A 231 15.89 -0.56 -3.61
CA GLU A 231 15.78 -1.89 -4.21
C GLU A 231 14.58 -2.68 -3.64
N LEU A 232 13.46 -2.00 -3.39
CA LEU A 232 12.26 -2.53 -2.80
C LEU A 232 11.41 -3.18 -3.91
N ILE A 233 11.66 -4.49 -4.10
CA ILE A 233 10.96 -5.29 -5.11
C ILE A 233 9.51 -5.51 -4.64
N ALA A 234 8.56 -4.97 -5.40
CA ALA A 234 7.14 -5.24 -5.18
C ALA A 234 6.80 -6.71 -5.43
N ARG A 235 6.07 -7.31 -4.50
CA ARG A 235 5.63 -8.70 -4.55
C ARG A 235 4.19 -8.74 -5.00
N HIS A 236 4.00 -8.62 -6.31
CA HIS A 236 2.68 -8.53 -6.91
C HIS A 236 1.99 -9.89 -7.08
N SER A 237 2.72 -11.02 -7.10
CA SER A 237 2.13 -12.36 -7.22
C SER A 237 2.47 -13.22 -6.00
N ILE A 238 1.45 -13.49 -5.17
CA ILE A 238 1.61 -14.21 -3.91
C ILE A 238 0.66 -15.41 -3.87
N GLY A 239 1.21 -16.60 -3.62
CA GLY A 239 0.42 -17.78 -3.27
C GLY A 239 0.24 -17.89 -1.75
N ILE A 240 -0.96 -18.14 -1.27
CA ILE A 240 -1.28 -18.34 0.14
C ILE A 240 -1.87 -19.73 0.30
N THR A 241 -1.25 -20.54 1.15
CA THR A 241 -1.61 -21.96 1.33
C THR A 241 -1.73 -22.33 2.79
N GLY A 242 -2.50 -23.35 3.12
CA GLY A 242 -2.57 -23.88 4.48
C GLY A 242 -3.44 -25.13 4.56
N GLN A 243 -3.11 -26.01 5.51
CA GLN A 243 -3.85 -27.28 5.70
C GLN A 243 -5.29 -27.05 6.16
N ASP A 244 -5.53 -26.01 6.96
CA ASP A 244 -6.85 -25.61 7.43
C ASP A 244 -7.34 -24.39 6.64
N ALA A 245 -8.34 -24.62 5.78
CA ALA A 245 -8.96 -23.56 4.99
C ALA A 245 -9.54 -22.44 5.87
N THR A 246 -10.08 -22.76 7.05
CA THR A 246 -10.68 -21.77 7.96
C THR A 246 -9.62 -20.79 8.47
N ALA A 247 -8.45 -21.31 8.84
CA ALA A 247 -7.31 -20.50 9.27
C ALA A 247 -6.80 -19.59 8.13
N VAL A 248 -6.72 -20.13 6.90
CA VAL A 248 -6.34 -19.33 5.72
C VAL A 248 -7.36 -18.21 5.46
N TYR A 249 -8.66 -18.49 5.53
CA TYR A 249 -9.68 -17.46 5.39
C TYR A 249 -9.58 -16.39 6.47
N ALA A 250 -9.40 -16.78 7.73
CA ALA A 250 -9.29 -15.84 8.85
C ALA A 250 -8.06 -14.93 8.70
N PHE A 251 -6.92 -15.48 8.24
CA PHE A 251 -5.70 -14.74 7.95
C PHE A 251 -5.89 -13.73 6.80
N VAL A 252 -6.41 -14.19 5.66
CA VAL A 252 -6.55 -13.36 4.46
C VAL A 252 -7.57 -12.25 4.68
N ARG A 253 -8.64 -12.53 5.43
CA ARG A 253 -9.60 -11.49 5.83
C ARG A 253 -8.96 -10.44 6.73
N ALA A 254 -8.06 -10.82 7.64
CA ALA A 254 -7.33 -9.85 8.48
C ALA A 254 -6.45 -8.94 7.62
N VAL A 255 -5.69 -9.53 6.69
CA VAL A 255 -4.88 -8.85 5.67
C VAL A 255 -5.72 -7.83 4.89
N LEU A 256 -6.87 -8.26 4.36
CA LEU A 256 -7.73 -7.40 3.52
C LEU A 256 -8.48 -6.35 4.34
N ALA A 257 -8.89 -6.67 5.56
CA ALA A 257 -9.48 -5.70 6.48
C ALA A 257 -8.49 -4.58 6.79
N HIS A 258 -7.25 -4.92 7.15
CA HIS A 258 -6.19 -3.93 7.35
C HIS A 258 -5.96 -3.10 6.08
N TYR A 259 -5.86 -3.74 4.91
CA TYR A 259 -5.65 -3.05 3.63
C TYR A 259 -6.77 -2.03 3.31
N THR A 260 -8.04 -2.41 3.48
CA THR A 260 -9.20 -1.56 3.15
C THR A 260 -9.43 -0.40 4.11
N VAL A 261 -8.93 -0.50 5.35
CA VAL A 261 -8.97 0.59 6.33
C VAL A 261 -7.94 1.68 6.00
N PHE A 262 -6.73 1.31 5.55
CA PHE A 262 -5.66 2.29 5.33
C PHE A 262 -5.57 2.79 3.90
N GLN A 263 -6.05 2.04 2.91
CA GLN A 263 -6.05 2.44 1.51
C GLN A 263 -7.40 3.02 1.09
N SER A 264 -7.41 4.15 0.40
CA SER A 264 -8.66 4.75 -0.07
C SER A 264 -9.27 3.96 -1.23
N PRO A 265 -10.62 3.83 -1.33
CA PRO A 265 -11.29 3.22 -2.48
C PRO A 265 -11.11 4.01 -3.79
N THR A 266 -10.65 5.27 -3.74
CA THR A 266 -10.26 6.03 -4.94
C THR A 266 -8.89 5.61 -5.46
N ASP A 267 -8.01 5.19 -4.56
CA ASP A 267 -6.58 4.99 -4.83
C ASP A 267 -6.28 3.50 -5.04
N ALA A 268 -7.07 2.61 -4.42
CA ALA A 268 -6.94 1.17 -4.51
C ALA A 268 -8.29 0.47 -4.69
N ARG A 269 -8.31 -0.59 -5.50
CA ARG A 269 -9.48 -1.44 -5.78
C ARG A 269 -9.23 -2.87 -5.33
N LEU A 270 -10.30 -3.50 -4.86
CA LEU A 270 -10.30 -4.91 -4.48
C LEU A 270 -11.23 -5.67 -5.44
N GLN A 271 -10.73 -6.76 -6.00
CA GLN A 271 -11.48 -7.69 -6.81
C GLN A 271 -11.35 -9.10 -6.24
N VAL A 272 -12.43 -9.87 -6.28
CA VAL A 272 -12.46 -11.24 -5.74
C VAL A 272 -13.05 -12.17 -6.79
N LEU A 273 -12.30 -13.22 -7.12
CA LEU A 273 -12.70 -14.31 -7.98
C LEU A 273 -12.66 -15.60 -7.18
N GLY A 274 -13.67 -16.46 -7.29
CA GLY A 274 -13.64 -17.76 -6.60
C GLY A 274 -14.74 -18.72 -6.99
N THR A 275 -14.80 -19.86 -6.30
CA THR A 275 -15.84 -20.88 -6.50
C THR A 275 -17.18 -20.47 -5.86
N VAL A 276 -18.27 -21.19 -6.20
CA VAL A 276 -19.59 -21.01 -5.58
C VAL A 276 -19.53 -21.17 -4.06
N GLU A 277 -18.73 -22.12 -3.57
CA GLU A 277 -18.63 -22.47 -2.16
C GLU A 277 -17.92 -21.39 -1.35
N ALA A 278 -16.84 -20.84 -1.92
CA ALA A 278 -16.08 -19.73 -1.38
C ALA A 278 -16.96 -18.49 -1.13
N ARG A 279 -18.04 -18.29 -1.89
CA ARG A 279 -18.92 -17.12 -1.79
C ARG A 279 -19.37 -16.79 -0.37
N LYS A 280 -19.60 -17.80 0.49
CA LYS A 280 -19.99 -17.58 1.89
C LYS A 280 -18.92 -16.82 2.67
N ASN A 281 -17.65 -17.08 2.36
CA ASN A 281 -16.50 -16.53 3.05
C ASN A 281 -16.17 -15.07 2.68
N TRP A 282 -16.77 -14.58 1.60
CA TRP A 282 -16.49 -13.28 0.99
C TRP A 282 -17.69 -12.32 1.02
N ARG A 283 -18.76 -12.65 1.76
CA ARG A 283 -20.01 -11.88 1.77
C ARG A 283 -19.81 -10.41 2.15
N TRP A 284 -18.96 -10.15 3.13
CA TRP A 284 -18.64 -8.81 3.63
C TRP A 284 -18.04 -7.89 2.55
N VAL A 285 -17.32 -8.46 1.57
CA VAL A 285 -16.67 -7.70 0.49
C VAL A 285 -17.66 -7.01 -0.45
N ASN A 286 -18.90 -7.50 -0.54
CA ASN A 286 -19.93 -6.91 -1.40
C ASN A 286 -20.32 -5.48 -0.98
N SER A 287 -20.22 -5.17 0.31
CA SER A 287 -20.58 -3.85 0.85
C SER A 287 -19.40 -2.88 0.91
N LEU A 288 -18.19 -3.32 0.55
CA LEU A 288 -17.01 -2.43 0.59
C LEU A 288 -17.04 -1.38 -0.53
N PRO A 289 -16.67 -0.12 -0.26
CA PRO A 289 -16.55 0.89 -1.31
C PRO A 289 -15.41 0.56 -2.30
N HIS A 290 -14.41 -0.23 -1.90
CA HIS A 290 -13.29 -0.67 -2.76
C HIS A 290 -13.72 -1.60 -3.89
N THR A 291 -14.81 -2.34 -3.71
CA THR A 291 -15.35 -3.26 -4.72
C THR A 291 -16.45 -2.61 -5.54
N GLN A 292 -17.01 -1.47 -5.10
CA GLN A 292 -17.98 -0.73 -5.89
C GLN A 292 -17.29 0.07 -6.99
N ARG A 293 -17.74 -0.06 -8.24
CA ARG A 293 -17.22 0.77 -9.34
C ARG A 293 -17.51 2.23 -9.04
N ALA A 294 -16.52 3.11 -9.21
CA ALA A 294 -16.79 4.54 -9.22
C ALA A 294 -17.81 4.82 -10.34
N GLN A 295 -19.01 5.28 -9.96
CA GLN A 295 -20.07 5.77 -10.83
C GLN A 295 -20.83 4.72 -11.66
N GLY A 296 -22.02 4.34 -11.18
CA GLY A 296 -23.18 3.95 -12.00
C GLY A 296 -23.15 2.62 -12.77
N GLY A 297 -22.04 1.87 -12.76
CA GLY A 297 -21.98 0.52 -13.31
C GLY A 297 -22.83 -0.47 -12.50
N LYS A 298 -23.19 -1.62 -13.11
CA LYS A 298 -23.92 -2.68 -12.40
C LYS A 298 -23.13 -3.09 -11.15
N PRO A 299 -23.76 -3.18 -9.97
CA PRO A 299 -23.11 -3.75 -8.80
C PRO A 299 -22.70 -5.19 -9.12
N ASN A 300 -21.46 -5.59 -8.76
CA ASN A 300 -20.88 -6.94 -8.89
C ASN A 300 -20.02 -7.26 -10.14
N GLU A 301 -19.41 -6.29 -10.83
CA GLU A 301 -18.40 -6.61 -11.87
C GLU A 301 -17.00 -6.92 -11.29
N THR A 302 -16.71 -6.50 -10.06
CA THR A 302 -15.42 -6.69 -9.36
C THR A 302 -15.38 -7.94 -8.49
N ILE A 303 -16.53 -8.56 -8.24
CA ILE A 303 -16.66 -9.78 -7.46
C ILE A 303 -17.33 -10.81 -8.35
N CYS A 304 -16.64 -11.91 -8.63
CA CYS A 304 -17.15 -12.97 -9.47
C CYS A 304 -17.02 -14.31 -8.73
N PHE A 305 -18.12 -15.04 -8.64
CA PHE A 305 -18.10 -16.44 -8.25
C PHE A 305 -18.66 -17.26 -9.41
N GLU A 306 -18.07 -18.43 -9.65
CA GLU A 306 -18.62 -19.40 -10.61
C GLU A 306 -20.12 -19.61 -10.34
N ASP A 307 -20.93 -19.81 -11.39
CA ASP A 307 -22.33 -20.20 -11.29
C ASP A 307 -22.48 -21.66 -11.74
N GLY A 308 -23.39 -22.43 -11.13
CA GLY A 308 -23.58 -23.85 -11.50
C GLY A 308 -24.05 -24.07 -12.95
N ARG A 309 -24.45 -22.99 -13.64
CA ARG A 309 -24.86 -22.94 -15.05
C ARG A 309 -23.71 -22.61 -16.01
N ASP A 310 -22.56 -22.16 -15.51
CA ASP A 310 -21.35 -21.96 -16.33
C ASP A 310 -20.74 -23.30 -16.81
N ARG A 311 -21.28 -24.42 -16.31
CA ARG A 311 -20.90 -25.81 -16.59
C ARG A 311 -21.35 -26.29 -17.99
N GLU A 312 -22.36 -25.67 -18.59
CA GLU A 312 -22.85 -26.03 -19.93
C GLU A 312 -22.13 -25.25 -21.04
N GLY A 313 -20.86 -25.59 -21.32
CA GLY A 313 -20.17 -25.47 -22.61
C GLY A 313 -20.04 -24.11 -23.33
N ASP A 314 -20.75 -23.06 -22.92
CA ASP A 314 -20.83 -21.77 -23.63
C ASP A 314 -19.92 -20.75 -22.94
N LYS A 315 -18.61 -20.85 -23.21
CA LYS A 315 -17.55 -20.02 -22.57
C LYS A 315 -17.83 -18.52 -22.63
N GLU A 316 -18.50 -18.04 -23.69
CA GLU A 316 -18.84 -16.61 -23.86
C GLU A 316 -19.95 -16.12 -22.90
N ARG A 317 -20.73 -17.04 -22.32
CA ARG A 317 -21.76 -16.72 -21.32
C ARG A 317 -21.28 -16.88 -19.88
N SER A 318 -20.07 -17.40 -19.67
CA SER A 318 -19.49 -17.56 -18.34
C SER A 318 -19.19 -16.20 -17.70
N LYS A 319 -19.65 -16.02 -16.46
CA LYS A 319 -19.37 -14.81 -15.68
C LYS A 319 -17.88 -14.65 -15.41
N VAL A 320 -17.18 -15.75 -15.14
CA VAL A 320 -15.74 -15.77 -14.90
C VAL A 320 -14.98 -15.29 -16.14
N TYR A 321 -15.36 -15.77 -17.33
CA TYR A 321 -14.73 -15.31 -18.57
C TYR A 321 -14.94 -13.81 -18.79
N THR A 322 -16.15 -13.29 -18.53
CA THR A 322 -16.45 -11.85 -18.64
C THR A 322 -15.63 -11.03 -17.65
N PHE A 323 -15.48 -11.53 -16.42
CA PHE A 323 -14.65 -10.91 -15.38
C PHE A 323 -13.18 -10.82 -15.81
N LEU A 324 -12.59 -11.93 -16.25
CA LEU A 324 -11.20 -11.99 -16.71
C LEU A 324 -10.97 -11.12 -17.95
N LYS A 325 -11.94 -11.10 -18.88
CA LYS A 325 -11.91 -10.20 -20.04
C LYS A 325 -11.91 -8.73 -19.63
N ASN A 326 -12.73 -8.35 -18.64
CA ASN A 326 -12.75 -6.98 -18.13
C ASN A 326 -11.44 -6.60 -17.44
N LEU A 327 -10.89 -7.50 -16.62
CA LEU A 327 -9.57 -7.32 -16.00
C LEU A 327 -8.49 -7.11 -17.08
N ARG A 328 -8.46 -7.98 -18.09
CA ARG A 328 -7.53 -7.87 -19.21
C ARG A 328 -7.66 -6.53 -19.93
N ASN A 329 -8.88 -6.09 -20.26
CA ASN A 329 -9.07 -4.81 -20.95
C ASN A 329 -8.48 -3.62 -20.16
N VAL A 330 -8.63 -3.63 -18.82
CA VAL A 330 -8.03 -2.59 -17.96
C VAL A 330 -6.50 -2.65 -17.99
N LEU A 331 -5.93 -3.85 -17.94
CA LEU A 331 -4.47 -4.03 -18.00
C LEU A 331 -3.90 -3.64 -19.37
N ASP A 332 -4.56 -4.04 -20.47
CA ASP A 332 -4.17 -3.69 -21.84
C ASP A 332 -4.24 -2.16 -22.04
N GLU A 333 -5.27 -1.48 -21.51
CA GLU A 333 -5.38 -0.02 -21.56
C GLU A 333 -4.23 0.67 -20.80
N ARG A 334 -3.84 0.15 -19.64
CA ARG A 334 -2.68 0.66 -18.89
C ARG A 334 -1.36 0.42 -19.62
N GLN A 335 -1.20 -0.74 -20.24
CA GLN A 335 -0.01 -1.08 -21.01
C GLN A 335 0.17 -0.14 -22.21
N LEU A 336 -0.91 0.20 -22.91
CA LEU A 336 -0.89 1.19 -24.00
C LEU A 336 -0.52 2.59 -23.49
N ARG A 337 -1.06 3.00 -22.33
CA ARG A 337 -0.75 4.30 -21.73
C ARG A 337 0.69 4.43 -21.23
N LEU A 338 1.30 3.33 -20.79
CA LEU A 338 2.72 3.29 -20.42
C LEU A 338 3.66 3.52 -21.60
N GLN A 339 3.22 3.20 -22.82
CA GLN A 339 4.01 3.39 -24.03
C GLN A 339 3.91 4.82 -24.59
N ASP A 340 3.00 5.64 -24.08
CA ASP A 340 2.80 7.01 -24.51
C ASP A 340 3.71 7.96 -23.70
N PRO A 341 4.78 8.51 -24.31
CA PRO A 341 5.76 9.33 -23.59
C PRO A 341 5.21 10.70 -23.16
N ASP A 342 4.09 11.15 -23.73
CA ASP A 342 3.47 12.44 -23.38
C ASP A 342 2.48 12.31 -22.20
N ASN A 343 2.29 11.10 -21.67
CA ASN A 343 1.32 10.84 -20.60
C ASN A 343 1.93 11.12 -19.22
N ASN A 344 1.53 12.23 -18.60
CA ASN A 344 1.96 12.64 -17.27
C ASN A 344 1.15 12.00 -16.11
N VAL A 345 0.20 11.10 -16.42
CA VAL A 345 -0.67 10.48 -15.41
C VAL A 345 -0.10 9.13 -14.97
N ASP A 346 -0.10 8.89 -13.66
CA ASP A 346 0.29 7.60 -13.07
C ASP A 346 -0.71 6.50 -13.48
N VAL A 347 -0.31 5.69 -14.46
CA VAL A 347 -1.06 4.55 -15.01
C VAL A 347 -1.32 3.43 -14.01
N THR A 348 -0.55 3.38 -12.92
CA THR A 348 -0.65 2.31 -11.91
C THR A 348 -1.87 2.52 -10.98
N LEU A 349 -2.51 3.69 -11.05
CA LEU A 349 -3.65 4.05 -10.23
C LEU A 349 -4.99 3.87 -10.97
N PRO A 350 -6.08 3.53 -10.26
CA PRO A 350 -6.08 3.02 -8.89
C PRO A 350 -5.42 1.63 -8.82
N PHE A 351 -4.64 1.35 -7.78
CA PHE A 351 -3.94 0.07 -7.65
C PHE A 351 -4.94 -1.09 -7.56
N LEU A 352 -4.75 -2.13 -8.37
CA LEU A 352 -5.68 -3.26 -8.48
C LEU A 352 -5.19 -4.45 -7.65
N LEU A 353 -5.92 -4.81 -6.59
CA LEU A 353 -5.69 -6.04 -5.84
C LEU A 353 -6.71 -7.10 -6.23
N VAL A 354 -6.25 -8.19 -6.83
CA VAL A 354 -7.08 -9.32 -7.26
C VAL A 354 -6.87 -10.49 -6.29
N VAL A 355 -7.94 -11.02 -5.73
CA VAL A 355 -7.90 -12.23 -4.91
C VAL A 355 -8.56 -13.36 -5.68
N VAL A 356 -7.84 -14.46 -5.86
CA VAL A 356 -8.34 -15.66 -6.53
C VAL A 356 -8.42 -16.79 -5.52
N ASP A 357 -9.65 -17.23 -5.24
CA ASP A 357 -9.94 -18.28 -4.28
C ASP A 357 -10.12 -19.64 -4.95
N MET A 358 -9.12 -20.50 -4.73
CA MET A 358 -9.06 -21.89 -5.20
C MET A 358 -8.93 -22.87 -4.03
N LEU A 359 -9.30 -22.49 -2.80
CA LEU A 359 -9.18 -23.36 -1.62
C LEU A 359 -10.18 -24.52 -1.64
N ALA A 360 -11.36 -24.30 -2.22
CA ALA A 360 -12.36 -25.34 -2.42
C ALA A 360 -11.89 -26.32 -3.52
N ASP A 361 -12.33 -27.57 -3.45
CA ASP A 361 -12.01 -28.55 -4.48
C ASP A 361 -12.57 -28.08 -5.84
N LEU A 362 -11.69 -28.01 -6.84
CA LEU A 362 -12.00 -27.49 -8.16
C LEU A 362 -12.52 -28.63 -9.05
N PRO A 363 -13.78 -28.60 -9.51
CA PRO A 363 -14.30 -29.55 -10.48
C PRO A 363 -13.46 -29.61 -11.77
N ALA A 364 -13.53 -30.72 -12.50
CA ALA A 364 -12.75 -30.92 -13.73
C ALA A 364 -13.07 -29.90 -14.84
N ASP A 365 -14.26 -29.33 -14.82
CA ASP A 365 -14.79 -28.33 -15.75
C ASP A 365 -14.68 -26.88 -15.23
N SER A 366 -14.07 -26.66 -14.05
CA SER A 366 -13.92 -25.31 -13.48
C SER A 366 -12.99 -24.44 -14.33
N ALA A 367 -13.45 -23.22 -14.61
CA ALA A 367 -12.66 -22.22 -15.33
C ALA A 367 -11.44 -21.76 -14.53
N LEU A 368 -11.43 -21.99 -13.20
CA LEU A 368 -10.33 -21.63 -12.32
C LEU A 368 -9.12 -22.57 -12.48
N ARG A 369 -9.27 -23.76 -13.07
CA ARG A 369 -8.14 -24.68 -13.33
C ARG A 369 -7.18 -24.17 -14.40
N ASP A 370 -7.70 -23.47 -15.41
CA ASP A 370 -6.92 -22.99 -16.56
C ASP A 370 -6.46 -21.53 -16.40
N LEU A 371 -6.49 -20.97 -15.19
CA LEU A 371 -6.20 -19.54 -14.94
C LEU A 371 -4.80 -19.12 -15.36
N GLU A 372 -3.80 -19.98 -15.26
CA GLU A 372 -2.43 -19.66 -15.71
C GLU A 372 -2.36 -19.37 -17.20
N MET A 373 -3.24 -20.00 -17.98
CA MET A 373 -3.31 -19.86 -19.43
C MET A 373 -4.18 -18.67 -19.85
N ASP A 374 -4.90 -18.05 -18.91
CA ASP A 374 -5.67 -16.84 -19.19
C ASP A 374 -4.72 -15.66 -19.47
N PRO A 375 -4.89 -14.92 -20.59
CA PRO A 375 -4.01 -13.81 -20.94
C PRO A 375 -4.00 -12.68 -19.91
N GLY A 376 -5.12 -12.41 -19.23
CA GLY A 376 -5.19 -11.34 -18.23
C GLY A 376 -4.41 -11.69 -16.96
N ILE A 377 -4.55 -12.93 -16.48
CA ILE A 377 -3.78 -13.44 -15.35
C ILE A 377 -2.29 -13.55 -15.69
N SER A 378 -1.97 -14.06 -16.88
CA SER A 378 -0.58 -14.17 -17.36
C SER A 378 0.12 -12.81 -17.42
N LEU A 379 -0.57 -11.79 -17.95
CA LEU A 379 -0.06 -10.41 -17.98
C LEU A 379 0.16 -9.85 -16.56
N LEU A 380 -0.76 -10.12 -15.64
CA LEU A 380 -0.62 -9.71 -14.24
C LEU A 380 0.57 -10.40 -13.57
N LEU A 381 0.74 -11.72 -13.77
CA LEU A 381 1.88 -12.48 -13.24
C LEU A 381 3.23 -11.97 -13.76
N GLN A 382 3.30 -11.50 -15.01
CA GLN A 382 4.54 -11.04 -15.64
C GLN A 382 4.83 -9.55 -15.40
N GLU A 383 3.84 -8.67 -15.60
CA GLU A 383 3.99 -7.21 -15.63
C GLU A 383 3.19 -6.48 -14.55
N GLY A 384 2.60 -7.19 -13.57
CA GLY A 384 1.76 -6.63 -12.51
C GLY A 384 2.30 -5.36 -11.83
N PRO A 385 3.58 -5.29 -11.39
CA PRO A 385 4.12 -4.10 -10.74
C PRO A 385 4.08 -2.87 -11.64
N ARG A 386 4.41 -3.04 -12.93
CA ARG A 386 4.42 -1.95 -13.93
C ARG A 386 3.01 -1.46 -14.24
N LEU A 387 2.03 -2.37 -14.19
CA LEU A 387 0.62 -2.09 -14.47
C LEU A 387 -0.17 -1.68 -13.22
N GLY A 388 0.47 -1.59 -12.04
CA GLY A 388 -0.20 -1.25 -10.79
C GLY A 388 -1.24 -2.28 -10.36
N ALA A 389 -0.91 -3.56 -10.48
CA ALA A 389 -1.79 -4.67 -10.12
C ALA A 389 -1.04 -5.76 -9.36
N ALA A 390 -1.69 -6.34 -8.36
CA ALA A 390 -1.23 -7.51 -7.61
C ALA A 390 -2.33 -8.56 -7.50
N ILE A 391 -1.92 -9.82 -7.33
CA ILE A 391 -2.77 -11.00 -7.23
C ILE A 391 -2.38 -11.85 -6.02
N LEU A 392 -3.39 -12.27 -5.26
CA LEU A 392 -3.28 -13.21 -4.17
C LEU A 392 -4.02 -14.50 -4.57
N PHE A 393 -3.29 -15.60 -4.72
CA PHE A 393 -3.87 -16.92 -4.99
C PHE A 393 -4.03 -17.70 -3.70
N LEU A 394 -5.25 -18.12 -3.39
CA LEU A 394 -5.53 -19.00 -2.26
C LEU A 394 -5.60 -20.43 -2.78
N ALA A 395 -4.70 -21.29 -2.35
CA ALA A 395 -4.62 -22.67 -2.80
C ALA A 395 -4.51 -23.62 -1.60
N PRO A 396 -5.08 -24.84 -1.68
CA PRO A 396 -5.07 -25.78 -0.56
C PRO A 396 -3.66 -26.29 -0.23
N GLU A 397 -2.80 -26.39 -1.23
CA GLU A 397 -1.42 -26.87 -1.10
C GLU A 397 -0.47 -26.12 -2.03
N ILE A 398 0.82 -26.12 -1.68
CA ILE A 398 1.87 -25.42 -2.44
C ILE A 398 1.94 -25.89 -3.90
N GLY A 399 1.71 -27.18 -4.16
CA GLY A 399 1.73 -27.74 -5.52
C GLY A 399 0.60 -27.25 -6.44
N LYS A 400 -0.41 -26.56 -5.90
CA LYS A 400 -1.52 -25.95 -6.65
C LYS A 400 -1.36 -24.44 -6.81
N VAL A 401 -0.34 -23.84 -6.20
CA VAL A 401 -0.02 -22.43 -6.39
C VAL A 401 0.48 -22.24 -7.82
N PRO A 402 0.00 -21.23 -8.56
CA PRO A 402 0.48 -20.93 -9.89
C PRO A 402 1.99 -20.70 -9.94
N SER A 403 2.65 -21.26 -10.95
CA SER A 403 4.09 -21.20 -11.21
C SER A 403 4.63 -19.78 -11.39
N GLY A 404 3.79 -18.83 -11.80
CA GLY A 404 4.14 -17.41 -11.91
C GLY A 404 4.18 -16.66 -10.57
N CYS A 405 3.80 -17.28 -9.46
CA CYS A 405 3.89 -16.66 -8.14
C CYS A 405 5.35 -16.50 -7.71
N ARG A 406 5.74 -15.27 -7.34
CA ARG A 406 7.11 -14.96 -6.90
C ARG A 406 7.31 -15.17 -5.40
N SER A 407 6.24 -15.29 -4.64
CA SER A 407 6.29 -15.54 -3.20
C SER A 407 5.14 -16.41 -2.73
N ILE A 408 5.36 -17.08 -1.60
CA ILE A 408 4.43 -18.03 -0.98
C ILE A 408 4.31 -17.71 0.52
N ILE A 409 3.07 -17.73 1.02
CA ILE A 409 2.73 -17.66 2.44
C ILE A 409 2.09 -18.98 2.83
N GLU A 410 2.75 -19.73 3.71
CA GLU A 410 2.19 -20.93 4.32
C GLU A 410 1.59 -20.58 5.68
N VAL A 411 0.29 -20.81 5.85
CA VAL A 411 -0.46 -20.60 7.09
C VAL A 411 -0.55 -21.92 7.84
N THR A 412 -0.06 -21.93 9.07
CA THR A 412 -0.02 -23.11 9.93
C THR A 412 -0.82 -22.87 11.20
N VAL A 413 -1.59 -23.87 11.63
CA VAL A 413 -2.31 -23.82 12.91
C VAL A 413 -1.51 -24.62 13.93
N ALA A 414 -1.07 -23.97 15.00
CA ALA A 414 -0.47 -24.63 16.16
C ALA A 414 -1.53 -24.76 17.26
N GLN A 415 -1.71 -25.98 17.76
CA GLN A 415 -2.47 -26.24 18.98
C GLN A 415 -1.52 -26.04 20.18
N ASP A 416 -1.86 -25.12 21.07
CA ASP A 416 -1.11 -24.93 22.32
C ASP A 416 -1.61 -25.98 23.33
N GLU A 417 -0.84 -27.05 23.56
CA GLU A 417 -1.13 -28.02 24.64
C GLU A 417 -0.91 -27.43 26.04
N ALA A 418 -0.25 -26.26 26.14
CA ALA A 418 0.33 -25.76 27.38
C ALA A 418 -0.53 -24.75 28.17
N ASP A 419 -1.68 -24.28 27.65
CA ASP A 419 -2.41 -23.18 28.30
C ASP A 419 -3.94 -23.39 28.35
N LEU A 420 -4.38 -24.29 29.22
CA LEU A 420 -5.79 -24.59 29.54
C LEU A 420 -6.62 -23.38 30.02
N ASN A 421 -5.99 -22.22 30.27
CA ASN A 421 -6.62 -21.01 30.79
C ASN A 421 -6.76 -19.88 29.76
N GLN A 422 -6.27 -20.02 28.52
CA GLN A 422 -6.50 -19.00 27.48
C GLN A 422 -7.87 -19.16 26.83
N THR A 423 -8.54 -18.04 26.60
CA THR A 423 -9.88 -17.95 25.99
C THR A 423 -9.90 -18.27 24.48
N ARG A 424 -8.74 -18.63 23.88
CA ARG A 424 -8.61 -18.92 22.45
C ARG A 424 -7.72 -20.15 22.23
N PRO A 425 -8.26 -21.27 21.74
CA PRO A 425 -7.59 -22.58 21.79
C PRO A 425 -6.58 -22.85 20.65
N PHE A 426 -6.23 -21.86 19.82
CA PHE A 426 -5.28 -22.05 18.72
C PHE A 426 -4.50 -20.78 18.37
N ARG A 427 -3.24 -20.95 17.96
CA ARG A 427 -2.41 -19.89 17.37
C ARG A 427 -2.23 -20.15 15.89
N ILE A 428 -2.37 -19.11 15.08
CA ILE A 428 -2.07 -19.16 13.66
C ILE A 428 -0.65 -18.60 13.48
N GLY A 429 0.23 -19.38 12.88
CA GLY A 429 1.55 -18.95 12.41
C GLY A 429 1.55 -18.77 10.90
N PHE A 430 2.48 -17.96 10.40
CA PHE A 430 2.75 -17.88 8.97
C PHE A 430 4.23 -18.07 8.67
N ARG A 431 4.51 -18.59 7.48
CA ARG A 431 5.85 -18.68 6.91
C ARG A 431 5.82 -18.02 5.54
N TYR A 432 6.55 -16.94 5.38
CA TYR A 432 6.73 -16.23 4.12
C TYR A 432 8.05 -16.66 3.47
N ALA A 433 8.02 -16.98 2.19
CA ALA A 433 9.21 -17.26 1.39
C ALA A 433 9.07 -16.77 -0.05
N GLU A 434 10.18 -16.33 -0.63
CA GLU A 434 10.28 -15.89 -2.01
C GLU A 434 11.03 -16.91 -2.88
N VAL A 435 10.65 -16.97 -4.16
CA VAL A 435 11.34 -17.79 -5.16
C VAL A 435 12.70 -17.18 -5.47
N GLY A 436 13.77 -17.95 -5.23
CA GLY A 436 15.14 -17.53 -5.52
C GLY A 436 16.15 -18.06 -4.50
N VAL A 437 17.43 -17.72 -4.70
CA VAL A 437 18.51 -18.04 -3.77
C VAL A 437 18.73 -16.83 -2.85
N ASN A 438 18.94 -17.07 -1.55
CA ASN A 438 19.14 -16.04 -0.52
C ASN A 438 18.03 -14.99 -0.45
N THR A 439 16.81 -15.39 -0.78
CA THR A 439 15.64 -14.53 -0.67
C THR A 439 15.18 -14.40 0.78
N PRO A 440 14.55 -13.27 1.16
CA PRO A 440 14.08 -13.06 2.53
C PRO A 440 13.02 -14.11 2.90
N ARG A 441 13.10 -14.56 4.16
CA ARG A 441 12.16 -15.50 4.74
C ARG A 441 11.73 -14.98 6.09
N TYR A 442 10.43 -14.95 6.31
CA TYR A 442 9.88 -14.48 7.57
C TYR A 442 9.01 -15.56 8.19
N ILE A 443 9.09 -15.68 9.51
CA ILE A 443 8.25 -16.57 10.29
C ILE A 443 7.70 -15.72 11.43
N GLY A 444 6.40 -15.88 11.68
CA GLY A 444 5.74 -15.07 12.70
C GLY A 444 4.38 -15.62 13.10
N GLN A 445 3.80 -14.96 14.09
CA GLN A 445 2.42 -15.15 14.48
C GLN A 445 1.53 -14.39 13.50
N ALA A 446 0.61 -15.08 12.86
CA ALA A 446 -0.28 -14.52 11.86
C ALA A 446 -1.42 -13.73 12.51
N ASP A 447 -1.77 -12.61 11.91
CA ASP A 447 -3.00 -11.91 12.25
C ASP A 447 -4.21 -12.70 11.73
N PHE A 448 -5.33 -12.66 12.44
CA PHE A 448 -6.54 -13.36 12.01
C PHE A 448 -7.82 -12.66 12.47
N ILE A 449 -8.85 -12.74 11.63
CA ILE A 449 -10.22 -12.34 11.94
C ILE A 449 -11.14 -13.48 11.53
N ASP A 450 -11.54 -14.29 12.50
CA ASP A 450 -12.48 -15.39 12.29
C ASP A 450 -13.95 -14.90 12.27
N ASP A 451 -14.25 -13.88 13.07
CA ASP A 451 -15.59 -13.29 13.19
C ASP A 451 -16.03 -12.59 11.90
N GLN A 452 -16.88 -13.27 11.12
CA GLN A 452 -17.49 -12.70 9.91
C GLN A 452 -18.38 -11.50 10.22
N GLU A 453 -19.03 -11.46 11.39
CA GLU A 453 -19.91 -10.35 11.76
C GLU A 453 -19.10 -9.06 11.98
N ALA A 454 -17.89 -9.16 12.55
CA ALA A 454 -16.98 -8.02 12.64
C ALA A 454 -16.62 -7.45 11.25
N LEU A 455 -16.39 -8.31 10.25
CA LEU A 455 -16.07 -7.89 8.88
C LEU A 455 -17.29 -7.30 8.17
N GLU A 456 -18.48 -7.87 8.36
CA GLU A 456 -19.72 -7.29 7.84
C GLU A 456 -20.06 -5.95 8.51
N ARG A 457 -19.73 -5.78 9.79
CA ARG A 457 -19.80 -4.47 10.47
C ARG A 457 -18.80 -3.49 9.88
N LEU A 458 -17.55 -3.88 9.66
CA LEU A 458 -16.53 -3.06 8.98
C LEU A 458 -17.03 -2.59 7.62
N ALA A 459 -17.52 -3.52 6.78
CA ALA A 459 -17.98 -3.18 5.44
C ALA A 459 -19.15 -2.18 5.47
N ARG A 460 -20.14 -2.39 6.35
CA ARG A 460 -21.27 -1.45 6.54
C ARG A 460 -20.82 -0.08 7.06
N GLN A 461 -19.77 -0.02 7.87
CA GLN A 461 -19.22 1.24 8.36
C GLN A 461 -18.52 2.04 7.26
N LEU A 462 -17.85 1.35 6.32
CA LEU A 462 -17.13 1.94 5.19
C LEU A 462 -18.03 2.27 3.99
N GLU A 463 -19.10 1.50 3.76
CA GLU A 463 -20.02 1.64 2.62
C GLU A 463 -20.50 3.09 2.32
N PRO A 464 -20.98 3.89 3.30
CA PRO A 464 -21.49 5.22 3.02
C PRO A 464 -20.39 6.28 2.85
N LEU A 465 -19.13 5.93 3.12
CA LEU A 465 -18.01 6.86 3.16
C LEU A 465 -17.41 7.07 1.77
N GLN A 466 -17.14 8.31 1.40
CA GLN A 466 -16.52 8.68 0.12
C GLN A 466 -15.42 9.72 0.34
N VAL A 467 -14.39 9.71 -0.52
CA VAL A 467 -13.38 10.77 -0.52
C VAL A 467 -13.81 11.88 -1.47
N ARG A 468 -13.75 13.15 -1.01
CA ARG A 468 -13.96 14.30 -1.90
C ARG A 468 -12.86 14.33 -2.96
N LYS A 469 -13.25 14.27 -4.23
CA LYS A 469 -12.35 14.58 -5.33
C LYS A 469 -12.21 16.09 -5.43
N SER A 470 -10.98 16.59 -5.30
CA SER A 470 -10.66 17.97 -5.67
C SER A 470 -10.56 18.04 -7.18
N TYR A 471 -11.57 18.64 -7.83
CA TYR A 471 -11.55 18.89 -9.27
C TYR A 471 -10.54 20.01 -9.56
N GLY A 472 -9.33 19.66 -10.01
CA GLY A 472 -8.31 20.66 -10.36
C GLY A 472 -6.89 20.16 -10.61
N ALA A 473 -6.48 19.01 -10.04
CA ALA A 473 -5.13 18.48 -10.23
C ALA A 473 -5.04 17.45 -11.38
N ASP A 474 -6.08 16.62 -11.55
CA ASP A 474 -6.18 15.62 -12.61
C ASP A 474 -7.47 15.81 -13.43
N LEU A 475 -7.37 15.61 -14.75
CA LEU A 475 -8.56 15.51 -15.60
C LEU A 475 -9.36 14.25 -15.19
N PRO A 476 -10.63 14.39 -14.79
CA PRO A 476 -11.43 13.22 -14.42
C PRO A 476 -11.65 12.31 -15.64
N ASN A 477 -11.56 10.99 -15.44
CA ASN A 477 -11.84 9.98 -16.49
C ASN A 477 -13.25 10.11 -17.10
N GLY A 478 -14.17 10.78 -16.42
CA GLY A 478 -15.52 11.09 -16.89
C GLY A 478 -16.27 11.91 -15.84
N VAL A 479 -17.24 12.70 -16.31
CA VAL A 479 -18.17 13.44 -15.46
C VAL A 479 -19.58 12.96 -15.81
N LEU A 480 -20.34 12.52 -14.82
CA LEU A 480 -21.73 12.11 -15.06
C LEU A 480 -22.60 13.34 -15.32
N MET A 481 -23.55 13.19 -16.24
CA MET A 481 -24.58 14.21 -16.50
C MET A 481 -25.38 14.55 -15.24
N MET A 482 -25.67 13.54 -14.40
CA MET A 482 -26.40 13.73 -13.15
C MET A 482 -25.61 14.61 -12.16
N ASP A 483 -24.29 14.44 -12.08
CA ASP A 483 -23.41 15.27 -11.25
C ASP A 483 -23.42 16.73 -11.73
N MET A 484 -23.35 16.94 -13.06
CA MET A 484 -23.42 18.30 -13.65
C MET A 484 -24.77 18.98 -13.42
N LEU A 485 -25.85 18.20 -13.28
CA LEU A 485 -27.19 18.70 -12.99
C LEU A 485 -27.47 18.80 -11.48
N GLY A 486 -26.58 18.32 -10.62
CA GLY A 486 -26.77 18.31 -9.17
C GLY A 486 -27.87 17.34 -8.72
N VAL A 487 -28.06 16.23 -9.43
CA VAL A 487 -29.14 15.27 -9.21
C VAL A 487 -28.57 13.91 -8.86
N SER A 488 -29.19 13.18 -7.93
CA SER A 488 -28.71 11.85 -7.50
C SER A 488 -29.64 10.70 -7.92
N THR A 489 -30.89 10.99 -8.30
CA THR A 489 -31.88 9.95 -8.64
C THR A 489 -32.59 10.20 -9.98
N ALA A 490 -33.07 9.12 -10.60
CA ALA A 490 -33.88 9.22 -11.82
C ALA A 490 -35.19 10.00 -11.61
N GLU A 491 -35.77 9.94 -10.41
CA GLU A 491 -37.00 10.65 -10.09
C GLU A 491 -36.77 12.15 -9.92
N GLU A 492 -35.67 12.55 -9.28
CA GLU A 492 -35.23 13.95 -9.25
C GLU A 492 -34.94 14.48 -10.66
N LEU A 493 -34.29 13.69 -11.50
CA LEU A 493 -33.99 14.08 -12.89
C LEU A 493 -35.28 14.31 -13.67
N ARG A 494 -36.26 13.41 -13.52
CA ARG A 494 -37.58 13.54 -14.15
C ARG A 494 -38.30 14.80 -13.67
N ARG A 495 -38.28 15.07 -12.37
CA ARG A 495 -38.90 16.27 -11.78
C ARG A 495 -38.26 17.54 -12.32
N LEU A 496 -36.93 17.63 -12.27
CA LEU A 496 -36.14 18.75 -12.80
C LEU A 496 -36.45 18.98 -14.29
N THR A 497 -36.51 17.92 -15.09
CA THR A 497 -36.83 17.99 -16.53
C THR A 497 -38.22 18.60 -16.76
N LEU A 498 -39.24 18.10 -16.07
CA LEU A 498 -40.61 18.60 -16.22
C LEU A 498 -40.76 20.06 -15.77
N GLU A 499 -40.02 20.45 -14.74
CA GLU A 499 -39.99 21.82 -14.21
C GLU A 499 -39.28 22.77 -15.18
N ASN A 500 -38.13 22.36 -15.73
CA ASN A 500 -37.42 23.09 -16.77
C ASN A 500 -38.30 23.30 -18.01
N TRP A 501 -39.02 22.26 -18.47
CA TRP A 501 -39.90 22.37 -19.63
C TRP A 501 -41.06 23.33 -19.40
N ARG A 502 -41.68 23.31 -18.21
CA ARG A 502 -42.76 24.24 -17.85
C ARG A 502 -42.25 25.68 -17.83
N THR A 503 -41.08 25.91 -17.24
CA THR A 503 -40.45 27.22 -17.12
C THR A 503 -40.08 27.77 -18.49
N ASN A 504 -39.36 27.00 -19.31
CA ASN A 504 -38.86 27.46 -20.61
C ASN A 504 -39.98 27.65 -21.67
N ARG A 505 -41.18 27.11 -21.44
CA ARG A 505 -42.36 27.38 -22.28
C ARG A 505 -42.98 28.77 -22.03
N GLN A 506 -42.66 29.40 -20.89
CA GLN A 506 -43.21 30.71 -20.56
C GLN A 506 -42.46 31.80 -21.33
N PRO A 507 -43.16 32.73 -22.01
CA PRO A 507 -42.51 33.79 -22.81
C PRO A 507 -41.54 34.66 -22.00
N GLU A 508 -41.77 34.83 -20.70
CA GLU A 508 -40.90 35.59 -19.80
C GLU A 508 -39.52 34.95 -19.55
N HIS A 509 -39.40 33.65 -19.84
CA HIS A 509 -38.17 32.88 -19.71
C HIS A 509 -37.55 32.47 -21.05
N ALA A 510 -38.04 33.04 -22.16
CA ALA A 510 -37.47 32.82 -23.48
C ALA A 510 -36.08 33.48 -23.58
N ASP A 511 -35.03 32.68 -23.45
CA ASP A 511 -33.62 33.05 -23.64
C ASP A 511 -32.95 32.07 -24.62
N TRP A 512 -31.74 32.40 -25.05
CA TRP A 512 -30.89 31.51 -25.86
C TRP A 512 -30.64 30.18 -25.16
N LEU A 513 -30.61 29.11 -25.97
CA LEU A 513 -30.41 27.74 -25.49
C LEU A 513 -29.06 27.59 -24.77
N LYS A 514 -29.09 26.90 -23.64
CA LYS A 514 -27.94 26.59 -22.78
C LYS A 514 -27.89 25.11 -22.44
N VAL A 515 -26.70 24.52 -22.47
CA VAL A 515 -26.48 23.12 -22.15
C VAL A 515 -25.19 22.89 -21.37
N ALA A 516 -25.25 22.07 -20.33
CA ALA A 516 -24.06 21.63 -19.59
C ALA A 516 -23.25 20.64 -20.43
N LEU A 517 -21.96 20.91 -20.60
CA LEU A 517 -21.04 20.05 -21.37
C LEU A 517 -19.98 19.35 -20.52
N GLY A 518 -19.60 19.94 -19.39
CA GLY A 518 -18.52 19.42 -18.56
C GLY A 518 -18.32 20.23 -17.29
N MET A 519 -17.23 19.96 -16.59
CA MET A 519 -16.81 20.67 -15.37
C MET A 519 -15.51 21.43 -15.65
N LEU A 520 -15.43 22.64 -15.13
CA LEU A 520 -14.24 23.46 -15.07
C LEU A 520 -13.46 23.16 -13.78
N SER A 521 -12.18 23.56 -13.76
CA SER A 521 -11.37 23.55 -12.53
C SER A 521 -12.08 24.33 -11.42
N GLY A 522 -12.12 23.77 -10.21
CA GLY A 522 -12.87 24.36 -9.09
C GLY A 522 -14.30 23.84 -8.93
N GLY A 523 -14.79 22.98 -9.83
CA GLY A 523 -16.09 22.33 -9.70
C GLY A 523 -17.26 23.08 -10.35
N ASP A 524 -16.99 24.12 -11.13
CA ASP A 524 -18.03 24.85 -11.87
C ASP A 524 -18.47 24.11 -13.14
N VAL A 525 -19.75 24.16 -13.48
CA VAL A 525 -20.27 23.51 -14.70
C VAL A 525 -20.01 24.39 -15.92
N ARG A 526 -19.29 23.88 -16.92
CA ARG A 526 -19.16 24.52 -18.25
C ARG A 526 -20.48 24.38 -19.00
N ARG A 527 -21.20 25.49 -19.13
CA ARG A 527 -22.43 25.58 -19.94
C ARG A 527 -22.15 26.23 -21.28
N LEU A 528 -22.49 25.58 -22.38
CA LEU A 528 -22.48 26.14 -23.73
C LEU A 528 -23.76 26.94 -23.97
N LYS A 529 -23.65 28.19 -24.40
CA LYS A 529 -24.77 29.09 -24.72
C LYS A 529 -24.80 29.37 -26.23
N PHE A 530 -25.85 28.93 -26.91
CA PHE A 530 -26.06 29.13 -28.34
C PHE A 530 -26.48 30.57 -28.63
N SER A 531 -25.56 31.54 -28.55
CA SER A 531 -25.85 32.97 -28.75
C SER A 531 -24.66 33.66 -29.42
N ALA A 532 -24.93 34.61 -30.31
CA ALA A 532 -23.89 35.36 -31.02
C ALA A 532 -22.96 36.14 -30.06
N ASP A 533 -23.49 36.58 -28.91
CA ASP A 533 -22.73 37.34 -27.90
C ASP A 533 -22.01 36.42 -26.88
N ALA A 534 -22.04 35.09 -27.08
CA ALA A 534 -21.44 34.10 -26.20
C ALA A 534 -20.65 33.04 -26.98
N ASP A 535 -21.11 31.78 -27.01
CA ASP A 535 -20.37 30.67 -27.64
C ASP A 535 -20.67 30.51 -29.15
N GLY A 536 -21.50 31.39 -29.72
CA GLY A 536 -21.92 31.36 -31.12
C GLY A 536 -23.21 30.57 -31.35
N VAL A 537 -23.83 30.81 -32.51
CA VAL A 537 -25.05 30.09 -32.95
C VAL A 537 -24.73 28.85 -33.81
N HIS A 538 -23.48 28.75 -34.28
CA HIS A 538 -22.93 27.62 -35.03
C HIS A 538 -21.56 27.26 -34.44
N GLY A 539 -21.21 25.99 -34.44
CA GLY A 539 -19.95 25.51 -33.86
C GLY A 539 -19.35 24.33 -34.62
N LEU A 540 -18.03 24.17 -34.50
CA LEU A 540 -17.26 23.04 -35.05
C LEU A 540 -16.68 22.22 -33.89
N ILE A 541 -16.92 20.91 -33.90
CA ILE A 541 -16.28 19.97 -32.96
C ILE A 541 -15.31 19.09 -33.73
N ALA A 542 -14.03 19.25 -33.44
CA ALA A 542 -12.94 18.47 -34.04
C ALA A 542 -12.28 17.57 -32.99
N GLY A 543 -11.90 16.35 -33.39
CA GLY A 543 -11.25 15.38 -32.52
C GLY A 543 -10.94 14.08 -33.27
N SER A 544 -9.83 13.43 -32.91
CA SER A 544 -9.42 12.12 -33.45
C SER A 544 -10.35 11.00 -32.98
N THR A 545 -10.27 9.82 -33.59
CA THR A 545 -11.00 8.64 -33.09
C THR A 545 -10.55 8.34 -31.65
N GLY A 546 -11.51 8.15 -30.74
CA GLY A 546 -11.22 7.92 -29.31
C GLY A 546 -11.23 9.19 -28.45
N SER A 547 -11.20 10.39 -29.04
CA SER A 547 -11.21 11.68 -28.29
C SER A 547 -12.53 12.01 -27.57
N GLY A 548 -13.56 11.17 -27.68
CA GLY A 548 -14.86 11.42 -27.05
C GLY A 548 -15.83 12.33 -27.84
N LYS A 549 -15.52 12.70 -29.10
CA LYS A 549 -16.41 13.55 -29.93
C LYS A 549 -17.88 13.10 -29.96
N SER A 550 -18.13 11.81 -30.16
CA SER A 550 -19.49 11.28 -30.19
C SER A 550 -20.17 11.43 -28.83
N GLU A 551 -19.44 11.19 -27.74
CA GLU A 551 -19.94 11.32 -26.36
C GLU A 551 -20.31 12.78 -26.04
N LEU A 552 -19.47 13.73 -26.46
CA LEU A 552 -19.74 15.16 -26.31
C LEU A 552 -21.02 15.57 -27.06
N LEU A 553 -21.21 15.09 -28.29
CA LEU A 553 -22.42 15.37 -29.07
C LEU A 553 -23.67 14.76 -28.42
N MET A 554 -23.59 13.52 -27.94
CA MET A 554 -24.69 12.88 -27.22
C MET A 554 -25.03 13.61 -25.92
N THR A 555 -24.02 14.05 -25.16
CA THR A 555 -24.18 14.85 -23.94
C THR A 555 -24.90 16.16 -24.23
N MET A 556 -24.50 16.85 -25.31
CA MET A 556 -25.12 18.09 -25.76
C MET A 556 -26.59 17.89 -26.16
N ILE A 557 -26.90 16.87 -26.97
CA ILE A 557 -28.28 16.56 -27.40
C ILE A 557 -29.15 16.21 -26.18
N LEU A 558 -28.64 15.35 -25.30
CA LEU A 558 -29.34 14.93 -24.09
C LEU A 558 -29.61 16.12 -23.17
N GLY A 559 -28.62 16.99 -22.93
CA GLY A 559 -28.79 18.15 -22.07
C GLY A 559 -29.78 19.17 -22.60
N LEU A 560 -29.83 19.37 -23.92
CA LEU A 560 -30.87 20.19 -24.54
C LEU A 560 -32.25 19.56 -24.38
N ALA A 561 -32.39 18.25 -24.58
CA ALA A 561 -33.66 17.55 -24.40
C ALA A 561 -34.17 17.58 -22.94
N LEU A 562 -33.25 17.53 -21.96
CA LEU A 562 -33.58 17.60 -20.54
C LEU A 562 -33.99 19.02 -20.10
N ASN A 563 -33.43 20.06 -20.73
CA ASN A 563 -33.72 21.44 -20.36
C ASN A 563 -34.92 22.03 -21.11
N TYR A 564 -35.12 21.67 -22.38
CA TYR A 564 -36.10 22.32 -23.24
C TYR A 564 -37.14 21.34 -23.74
N ASP A 565 -38.37 21.82 -23.81
CA ASP A 565 -39.50 21.06 -24.33
C ASP A 565 -39.39 20.85 -25.86
N PRO A 566 -39.90 19.73 -26.43
CA PRO A 566 -39.87 19.50 -27.88
C PRO A 566 -40.63 20.54 -28.71
N THR A 567 -41.50 21.34 -28.11
CA THR A 567 -42.12 22.50 -28.79
C THR A 567 -41.16 23.68 -28.98
N ILE A 568 -40.02 23.69 -28.27
CA ILE A 568 -39.02 24.76 -28.27
C ILE A 568 -37.80 24.37 -29.10
N VAL A 569 -37.30 23.14 -28.94
CA VAL A 569 -36.10 22.64 -29.64
C VAL A 569 -36.36 21.32 -30.34
N ASN A 570 -35.94 21.25 -31.60
CA ASN A 570 -36.01 20.07 -32.44
C ASN A 570 -34.62 19.72 -32.98
N PHE A 571 -34.34 18.43 -33.09
CA PHE A 571 -33.07 17.89 -33.57
C PHE A 571 -33.24 17.21 -34.92
N VAL A 572 -32.30 17.52 -35.82
CA VAL A 572 -32.06 16.76 -37.04
C VAL A 572 -30.64 16.20 -36.91
N LEU A 573 -30.53 14.88 -36.76
CA LEU A 573 -29.27 14.22 -36.44
C LEU A 573 -28.69 13.59 -37.70
N VAL A 574 -27.42 13.87 -38.01
CA VAL A 574 -26.78 13.46 -39.28
C VAL A 574 -25.46 12.77 -39.01
N ASP A 575 -25.33 11.51 -39.42
CA ASP A 575 -24.09 10.72 -39.33
C ASP A 575 -23.65 10.18 -40.70
N PHE A 576 -22.53 10.72 -41.18
CA PHE A 576 -21.93 10.37 -42.47
C PHE A 576 -21.25 9.00 -42.50
N LYS A 577 -20.63 8.56 -41.39
CA LYS A 577 -19.83 7.32 -41.36
C LYS A 577 -20.67 6.09 -41.00
N GLY A 578 -21.92 6.31 -40.55
CA GLY A 578 -22.86 5.25 -40.23
C GLY A 578 -22.66 4.66 -38.84
N GLY A 579 -22.20 5.47 -37.89
CA GLY A 579 -22.15 5.10 -36.50
C GLY A 579 -23.55 4.98 -35.89
N ALA A 580 -23.63 4.28 -34.75
CA ALA A 580 -24.84 4.13 -33.96
C ALA A 580 -24.99 5.22 -32.87
N ALA A 581 -24.15 6.26 -32.91
CA ALA A 581 -24.04 7.25 -31.84
C ALA A 581 -25.40 7.91 -31.51
N PHE A 582 -26.20 8.21 -32.53
CA PHE A 582 -27.48 8.91 -32.34
C PHE A 582 -28.71 8.01 -32.28
N GLU A 583 -28.55 6.69 -32.41
CA GLU A 583 -29.66 5.73 -32.40
C GLU A 583 -30.55 5.83 -31.14
N PRO A 584 -30.01 6.05 -29.92
CA PRO A 584 -30.83 6.19 -28.70
C PRO A 584 -31.83 7.36 -28.74
N PHE A 585 -31.56 8.38 -29.56
CA PHE A 585 -32.39 9.59 -29.66
C PHE A 585 -33.47 9.51 -30.72
N ARG A 586 -33.43 8.51 -31.62
CA ARG A 586 -34.32 8.40 -32.77
C ARG A 586 -35.80 8.37 -32.43
N THR A 587 -36.16 7.81 -31.26
CA THR A 587 -37.54 7.67 -30.79
C THR A 587 -37.96 8.78 -29.83
N ARG A 588 -37.12 9.79 -29.60
CA ARG A 588 -37.39 10.89 -28.67
C ARG A 588 -38.23 11.98 -29.35
N PRO A 589 -39.12 12.66 -28.61
CA PRO A 589 -40.06 13.62 -29.19
C PRO A 589 -39.37 14.83 -29.84
N HIS A 590 -38.15 15.17 -29.40
CA HIS A 590 -37.34 16.22 -29.98
C HIS A 590 -36.68 15.85 -31.32
N CYS A 591 -36.55 14.55 -31.62
CA CYS A 591 -35.85 14.09 -32.83
C CYS A 591 -36.84 14.03 -33.99
N VAL A 592 -36.67 14.96 -34.95
CA VAL A 592 -37.53 15.04 -36.15
C VAL A 592 -37.09 14.03 -37.20
N ASP A 593 -35.77 13.93 -37.41
CA ASP A 593 -35.19 12.96 -38.32
C ASP A 593 -33.76 12.57 -37.90
N SER A 594 -33.36 11.35 -38.24
CA SER A 594 -32.03 10.81 -38.00
C SER A 594 -31.52 10.12 -39.26
N VAL A 595 -30.55 10.75 -39.91
CA VAL A 595 -30.00 10.31 -41.19
C VAL A 595 -28.62 9.71 -40.98
N THR A 596 -28.47 8.41 -41.25
CA THR A 596 -27.21 7.67 -41.09
C THR A 596 -26.73 7.11 -42.43
N LYS A 597 -25.43 6.79 -42.54
CA LYS A 597 -24.82 6.13 -43.72
C LYS A 597 -25.12 6.87 -45.03
N LEU A 598 -24.93 8.18 -45.02
CA LEU A 598 -25.14 9.02 -46.19
C LEU A 598 -24.27 8.57 -47.38
N ARG A 599 -24.91 8.04 -48.44
CA ARG A 599 -24.30 7.76 -49.75
C ARG A 599 -25.17 8.36 -50.86
N GLY A 600 -24.56 9.04 -51.83
CA GLY A 600 -25.22 9.53 -53.04
C GLY A 600 -26.41 10.47 -52.77
N SER A 601 -27.54 10.21 -53.44
CA SER A 601 -28.76 11.04 -53.47
C SER A 601 -29.46 11.28 -52.13
N ALA A 602 -29.01 10.65 -51.03
CA ALA A 602 -29.50 10.94 -49.68
C ALA A 602 -29.02 12.31 -49.17
N VAL A 603 -27.80 12.73 -49.53
CA VAL A 603 -27.22 14.01 -49.11
C VAL A 603 -27.97 15.19 -49.76
N GLU A 604 -28.23 15.10 -51.07
CA GLU A 604 -28.96 16.13 -51.82
C GLU A 604 -30.39 16.33 -51.30
N ARG A 605 -31.09 15.23 -50.97
CA ARG A 605 -32.42 15.29 -50.38
C ARG A 605 -32.43 15.95 -48.99
N MET A 606 -31.40 15.71 -48.18
CA MET A 606 -31.26 16.33 -46.87
C MET A 606 -31.08 17.86 -47.00
N PHE A 607 -30.18 18.31 -47.87
CA PHE A 607 -30.00 19.74 -48.12
C PHE A 607 -31.23 20.41 -48.72
N ALA A 608 -31.95 19.73 -49.62
CA ALA A 608 -33.22 20.22 -50.13
C ALA A 608 -34.27 20.37 -49.02
N ALA A 609 -34.37 19.40 -48.10
CA ALA A 609 -35.30 19.45 -46.97
C ALA A 609 -34.94 20.58 -45.98
N ILE A 610 -33.66 20.75 -45.65
CA ILE A 610 -33.21 21.85 -44.78
C ILE A 610 -33.49 23.22 -45.44
N THR A 611 -33.22 23.35 -46.73
CA THR A 611 -33.47 24.61 -47.47
C THR A 611 -34.96 24.93 -47.54
N ALA A 612 -35.80 23.92 -47.76
CA ALA A 612 -37.26 24.08 -47.75
C ALA A 612 -37.77 24.53 -46.37
N GLU A 613 -37.23 23.95 -45.28
CA GLU A 613 -37.58 24.35 -43.91
C GLU A 613 -37.09 25.76 -43.57
N LEU A 614 -35.89 26.15 -44.00
CA LEU A 614 -35.38 27.51 -43.84
C LEU A 614 -36.22 28.55 -44.58
N ASN A 615 -36.75 28.21 -45.76
CA ASN A 615 -37.65 29.09 -46.51
C ASN A 615 -39.07 29.15 -45.91
N ARG A 616 -39.49 28.10 -45.17
CA ARG A 616 -40.81 28.04 -44.52
C ARG A 616 -40.86 28.89 -43.25
N ARG A 617 -39.75 28.93 -42.50
CA ARG A 617 -39.59 29.76 -41.30
C ARG A 617 -39.43 31.23 -41.69
#